data_AF-K0IDY2-F1
#
_entry.id   AF-K0IDY2-F1
#
_cell.length_a   1.000
_cell.length_b   1.000
_cell.length_c   1.000
_cell.angle_alpha   90.00
_cell.angle_beta   90.00
_cell.angle_gamma   90.00
#
_symmetry.space_group_name_H-M   'P 1'
#
loop_
_entity.id
_entity.type
_entity.pdbx_description
1 polymer ?
#
loop_
_entity_poly.entity_id
_entity_poly.type
_entity_poly.pdbx_seq_one_letter_code
_entity_poly.pdbx_strand_id
1 'polypeptide(L)'
;MVPVARQTIMVGQCTDFTLLACKEGSKAMTLQQNTNEQEEIKSSFSLEKVAELTEILAQKTEAAINQIDRINGETQVLSINALIEASRAGEVGKTFSVVAEEMSKLSKKIEDTTEHLRRESMSTMAEMGEIIKKQITSIRGIRLSDLALVNIDLIDRSLYERSCDVRWWAKDSSLTSALADKNNKDAIAFASKRLGVILDSYTVYFDLVLCDSAGNVIANGRPNQYASLGKNQSETAWFKSALEATKDGFGFQTVHRCPLVNNQLTVIFSCSVHDQTEEDRVIGVLGVIFNWEALAQKIIEDTPLNEEERANSRICIIDSDGLILADSRRKMLESRIQFSGMETLLAEKKGFVITTYENGECCIAHAFSPGYETYASGWHSLIIQKLPKKSDSKQR
;
A
#
# COMPACT_ATOMS: atom_id res chain seq x y z
N MET A 1 14.47 15.18 45.58
CA MET A 1 13.82 13.91 45.15
C MET A 1 12.46 14.13 44.44
N VAL A 2 12.21 15.30 43.85
CA VAL A 2 10.95 15.68 43.17
C VAL A 2 11.05 15.93 41.63
N PRO A 3 12.22 16.06 40.95
CA PRO A 3 12.24 16.39 39.50
C PRO A 3 11.84 15.22 38.59
N VAL A 4 12.24 13.98 38.93
CA VAL A 4 12.08 12.79 38.06
C VAL A 4 10.59 12.42 37.87
N ALA A 5 9.76 12.63 38.90
CA ALA A 5 8.32 12.38 38.82
C ALA A 5 7.60 13.38 37.90
N ARG A 6 8.00 14.67 37.90
CA ARG A 6 7.43 15.68 36.99
C ARG A 6 7.84 15.46 35.53
N GLN A 7 9.05 14.98 35.27
CA GLN A 7 9.50 14.63 33.92
C GLN A 7 8.87 13.34 33.39
N THR A 8 8.66 12.33 34.24
CA THR A 8 7.96 11.09 33.84
C THR A 8 6.49 11.36 33.49
N ILE A 9 5.83 12.29 34.19
CA ILE A 9 4.47 12.75 33.85
C ILE A 9 4.45 13.52 32.53
N MET A 10 5.47 14.34 32.25
CA MET A 10 5.54 15.11 31.00
C MET A 10 5.79 14.23 29.77
N VAL A 11 6.59 13.15 29.91
CA VAL A 11 6.83 12.17 28.84
C VAL A 11 5.62 11.26 28.63
N GLY A 12 4.94 10.82 29.70
CA GLY A 12 3.68 10.08 29.60
C GLY A 12 2.56 10.88 28.92
N GLN A 13 2.48 12.18 29.23
CA GLN A 13 1.59 13.10 28.52
C GLN A 13 2.02 13.27 27.06
N CYS A 14 3.32 13.34 26.75
CA CYS A 14 3.81 13.40 25.37
C CYS A 14 3.45 12.13 24.59
N THR A 15 3.51 10.94 25.22
CA THR A 15 3.19 9.65 24.58
C THR A 15 1.71 9.45 24.32
N ASP A 16 0.84 9.83 25.28
CA ASP A 16 -0.61 9.85 25.06
C ASP A 16 -0.97 10.92 24.01
N PHE A 17 -0.28 12.06 24.01
CA PHE A 17 -0.40 13.08 22.97
C PHE A 17 0.13 12.58 21.62
N THR A 18 1.11 11.68 21.54
CA THR A 18 1.58 11.07 20.27
C THR A 18 0.74 9.89 19.81
N LEU A 19 0.13 9.10 20.68
CA LEU A 19 -0.86 8.10 20.27
C LEU A 19 -2.13 8.81 19.80
N LEU A 20 -2.47 9.93 20.44
CA LEU A 20 -3.50 10.86 20.01
C LEU A 20 -3.10 11.61 18.74
N ALA A 21 -1.86 12.06 18.55
CA ALA A 21 -1.38 12.76 17.35
C ALA A 21 -1.05 11.83 16.19
N CYS A 22 -0.74 10.55 16.43
CA CYS A 22 -0.75 9.50 15.42
C CYS A 22 -2.19 9.15 15.06
N LYS A 23 -3.14 9.16 16.02
CA LYS A 23 -4.58 9.02 15.72
C LYS A 23 -5.18 10.26 15.06
N GLU A 24 -4.73 11.46 15.39
CA GLU A 24 -5.21 12.74 14.86
C GLU A 24 -4.50 13.08 13.57
N GLY A 25 -3.22 12.74 13.44
CA GLY A 25 -2.45 12.77 12.21
C GLY A 25 -2.93 11.67 11.25
N SER A 26 -3.18 10.46 11.73
CA SER A 26 -3.94 9.45 10.97
C SER A 26 -5.31 9.99 10.63
N LYS A 27 -6.11 10.54 11.55
CA LYS A 27 -7.43 11.12 11.20
C LYS A 27 -7.36 12.31 10.26
N ALA A 28 -6.37 13.19 10.36
CA ALA A 28 -6.20 14.37 9.52
C ALA A 28 -5.72 13.97 8.13
N MET A 29 -4.78 13.03 8.06
CA MET A 29 -4.34 12.39 6.83
C MET A 29 -5.49 11.58 6.22
N THR A 30 -6.23 10.81 7.00
CA THR A 30 -7.49 10.12 6.64
C THR A 30 -8.60 11.11 6.28
N LEU A 31 -8.67 12.32 6.82
CA LEU A 31 -9.67 13.33 6.45
C LEU A 31 -9.31 13.97 5.11
N GLN A 32 -8.04 14.32 4.92
CA GLN A 32 -7.52 14.87 3.66
C GLN A 32 -7.56 13.79 2.55
N GLN A 33 -7.29 12.53 2.91
CA GLN A 33 -7.46 11.37 2.05
C GLN A 33 -8.90 11.00 1.84
N ASN A 34 -9.80 11.04 2.82
CA ASN A 34 -11.23 10.85 2.59
C ASN A 34 -11.77 11.89 1.60
N THR A 35 -11.19 13.09 1.56
CA THR A 35 -11.58 14.13 0.60
C THR A 35 -11.07 13.80 -0.81
N ASN A 36 -9.81 13.37 -0.95
CA ASN A 36 -9.24 12.92 -2.24
C ASN A 36 -9.83 11.57 -2.70
N GLU A 37 -10.03 10.61 -1.80
CA GLU A 37 -10.69 9.33 -2.02
C GLU A 37 -12.17 9.51 -2.35
N GLN A 38 -12.89 10.47 -1.76
CA GLN A 38 -14.24 10.79 -2.19
C GLN A 38 -14.25 11.36 -3.62
N GLU A 39 -13.26 12.17 -3.99
CA GLU A 39 -13.10 12.63 -5.38
C GLU A 39 -12.68 11.50 -6.32
N GLU A 40 -11.80 10.59 -5.91
CA GLU A 40 -11.32 9.45 -6.70
C GLU A 40 -12.32 8.31 -6.80
N ILE A 41 -13.09 8.02 -5.75
CA ILE A 41 -14.18 7.04 -5.77
C ILE A 41 -15.35 7.59 -6.59
N LYS A 42 -15.65 8.88 -6.47
CA LYS A 42 -16.64 9.55 -7.32
C LYS A 42 -16.18 9.57 -8.78
N SER A 43 -14.88 9.72 -9.05
CA SER A 43 -14.33 9.67 -10.40
C SER A 43 -14.28 8.23 -10.95
N SER A 44 -13.88 7.22 -10.17
CA SER A 44 -13.93 5.81 -10.56
C SER A 44 -15.36 5.40 -10.89
N PHE A 45 -16.30 5.63 -9.96
CA PHE A 45 -17.73 5.33 -10.15
C PHE A 45 -18.31 6.07 -11.36
N SER A 46 -17.84 7.30 -11.63
CA SER A 46 -18.23 8.02 -12.83
C SER A 46 -17.66 7.39 -14.11
N LEU A 47 -16.46 6.84 -14.09
CA LEU A 47 -15.81 6.25 -15.26
C LEU A 47 -16.34 4.87 -15.61
N GLU A 48 -16.68 4.03 -14.62
CA GLU A 48 -17.38 2.77 -14.90
C GLU A 48 -18.75 3.05 -15.53
N LYS A 49 -19.47 4.06 -15.02
CA LYS A 49 -20.72 4.53 -15.63
C LYS A 49 -20.52 5.06 -17.04
N VAL A 50 -19.43 5.80 -17.29
CA VAL A 50 -19.09 6.32 -18.62
C VAL A 50 -18.77 5.16 -19.57
N ALA A 51 -18.05 4.12 -19.13
CA ALA A 51 -17.81 2.92 -19.94
C ALA A 51 -19.11 2.24 -20.37
N GLU A 52 -20.03 2.03 -19.43
CA GLU A 52 -21.36 1.47 -19.69
C GLU A 52 -22.15 2.33 -20.68
N LEU A 53 -22.16 3.65 -20.48
CA LEU A 53 -22.86 4.59 -21.37
C LEU A 53 -22.25 4.62 -22.77
N THR A 54 -20.93 4.51 -22.91
CA THR A 54 -20.25 4.42 -24.22
C THR A 54 -20.66 3.16 -24.96
N GLU A 55 -20.78 2.02 -24.27
CA GLU A 55 -21.25 0.77 -24.87
C GLU A 55 -22.72 0.86 -25.32
N ILE A 56 -23.60 1.41 -24.46
CA ILE A 56 -25.00 1.65 -24.81
C ILE A 56 -25.11 2.61 -26.00
N LEU A 57 -24.29 3.67 -26.03
CA LEU A 57 -24.28 4.63 -27.12
C LEU A 57 -23.86 3.97 -28.43
N ALA A 58 -22.85 3.09 -28.41
CA ALA A 58 -22.44 2.32 -29.58
C ALA A 58 -23.57 1.44 -30.13
N GLN A 59 -24.25 0.70 -29.26
CA GLN A 59 -25.39 -0.14 -29.66
C GLN A 59 -26.53 0.69 -30.26
N LYS A 60 -26.86 1.84 -29.65
CA LYS A 60 -27.94 2.71 -30.14
C LYS A 60 -27.60 3.38 -31.48
N THR A 61 -26.35 3.83 -31.65
CA THR A 61 -25.90 4.43 -32.91
C THR A 61 -25.93 3.41 -34.03
N GLU A 62 -25.44 2.19 -33.80
CA GLU A 62 -25.51 1.11 -34.79
C GLU A 62 -26.97 0.77 -35.16
N ALA A 63 -27.88 0.71 -34.18
CA ALA A 63 -29.30 0.49 -34.44
C ALA A 63 -29.94 1.61 -35.30
N ALA A 64 -29.59 2.88 -35.03
CA ALA A 64 -30.09 4.02 -35.77
C ALA A 64 -29.57 4.03 -37.22
N ILE A 65 -28.29 3.73 -37.43
CA ILE A 65 -27.67 3.63 -38.75
C ILE A 65 -28.33 2.51 -39.57
N ASN A 66 -28.57 1.34 -38.96
CA ASN A 66 -29.27 0.23 -39.62
C ASN A 66 -30.72 0.58 -40.00
N GLN A 67 -31.39 1.43 -39.22
CA GLN A 67 -32.71 1.96 -39.57
C GLN A 67 -32.65 2.91 -40.77
N ILE A 68 -31.63 3.77 -40.85
CA ILE A 68 -31.41 4.67 -42.00
C ILE A 68 -31.15 3.84 -43.26
N ASP A 69 -30.28 2.83 -43.19
CA ASP A 69 -29.96 1.95 -44.33
C ASP A 69 -31.22 1.24 -44.85
N ARG A 70 -32.11 0.79 -43.95
CA ARG A 70 -33.38 0.19 -44.32
C ARG A 70 -34.30 1.18 -45.05
N ILE A 71 -34.49 2.38 -44.50
CA ILE A 71 -35.34 3.43 -45.11
C ILE A 71 -34.76 3.83 -46.47
N ASN A 72 -33.44 3.95 -46.57
CA ASN A 72 -32.76 4.28 -47.80
C ASN A 72 -32.94 3.19 -48.87
N GLY A 73 -32.84 1.91 -48.47
CA GLY A 73 -33.11 0.77 -49.34
C GLY A 73 -34.55 0.74 -49.86
N GLU A 74 -35.54 0.98 -48.98
CA GLU A 74 -36.96 1.09 -49.37
C GLU A 74 -37.18 2.26 -50.36
N THR A 75 -36.52 3.40 -50.12
CA THR A 75 -36.58 4.59 -51.00
C THR A 75 -35.93 4.34 -52.36
N GLN A 76 -34.80 3.63 -52.38
CA GLN A 76 -34.09 3.26 -53.60
C GLN A 76 -34.95 2.34 -54.49
N VAL A 77 -35.64 1.37 -53.89
CA VAL A 77 -36.57 0.49 -54.63
C VAL A 77 -37.74 1.29 -55.21
N LEU A 78 -38.32 2.22 -54.44
CA LEU A 78 -39.39 3.10 -54.92
C LEU A 78 -38.92 3.98 -56.10
N SER A 79 -37.72 4.55 -56.01
CA SER A 79 -37.11 5.34 -57.08
C SER A 79 -36.90 4.51 -58.35
N ILE A 80 -36.38 3.28 -58.23
CA ILE A 80 -36.20 2.38 -59.37
C ILE A 80 -37.55 2.01 -60.00
N ASN A 81 -38.55 1.68 -59.18
CA ASN A 81 -39.89 1.36 -59.69
C ASN A 81 -40.53 2.55 -60.42
N ALA A 82 -40.37 3.77 -59.88
CA ALA A 82 -40.85 4.99 -60.53
C ALA A 82 -40.11 5.25 -61.85
N LEU A 83 -38.80 4.98 -61.92
CA LEU A 83 -38.00 5.11 -63.13
C LEU A 83 -38.46 4.12 -64.22
N ILE A 84 -38.75 2.87 -63.84
CA ILE A 84 -39.29 1.84 -64.74
C ILE A 84 -40.65 2.28 -65.30
N GLU A 85 -41.56 2.74 -64.45
CA GLU A 85 -42.90 3.16 -64.88
C GLU A 85 -42.86 4.44 -65.73
N ALA A 86 -41.97 5.39 -65.39
CA ALA A 86 -41.71 6.58 -66.19
C ALA A 86 -41.17 6.23 -67.59
N SER A 87 -40.26 5.25 -67.69
CA SER A 87 -39.77 4.73 -68.97
C SER A 87 -40.88 4.06 -69.78
N ARG A 88 -41.76 3.29 -69.10
CA ARG A 88 -42.89 2.60 -69.71
C ARG A 88 -43.96 3.56 -70.25
N ALA A 89 -44.18 4.69 -69.60
CA ALA A 89 -45.12 5.73 -70.02
C ALA A 89 -44.62 6.59 -71.21
N GLY A 90 -43.38 6.41 -71.66
CA GLY A 90 -42.84 7.08 -72.84
C GLY A 90 -42.71 8.60 -72.69
N GLU A 91 -43.19 9.37 -73.67
CA GLU A 91 -43.12 10.85 -73.70
C GLU A 91 -43.75 11.50 -72.45
N VAL A 92 -44.86 10.94 -71.94
CA VAL A 92 -45.59 11.49 -70.79
C VAL A 92 -44.85 11.24 -69.47
N GLY A 93 -43.99 10.22 -69.41
CA GLY A 93 -43.21 9.86 -68.22
C GLY A 93 -41.90 10.63 -68.05
N LYS A 94 -41.46 11.41 -69.05
CA LYS A 94 -40.15 12.11 -69.03
C LYS A 94 -39.93 12.95 -67.77
N THR A 95 -40.94 13.71 -67.33
CA THR A 95 -40.83 14.55 -66.13
C THR A 95 -40.70 13.72 -64.86
N PHE A 96 -41.38 12.58 -64.77
CA PHE A 96 -41.26 11.64 -63.64
C PHE A 96 -39.92 10.89 -63.64
N SER A 97 -39.34 10.62 -64.81
CA SER A 97 -38.02 9.98 -64.94
C SER A 97 -36.92 10.81 -64.29
N VAL A 98 -36.95 12.15 -64.47
CA VAL A 98 -35.96 13.05 -63.86
C VAL A 98 -36.05 13.03 -62.34
N VAL A 99 -37.27 13.04 -61.78
CA VAL A 99 -37.48 12.96 -60.33
C VAL A 99 -36.98 11.63 -59.77
N ALA A 100 -37.26 10.52 -60.48
CA ALA A 100 -36.79 9.20 -60.08
C ALA A 100 -35.26 9.10 -60.09
N GLU A 101 -34.58 9.65 -61.11
CA GLU A 101 -33.11 9.71 -61.14
C GLU A 101 -32.51 10.54 -60.00
N GLU A 102 -33.09 11.70 -59.69
CA GLU A 102 -32.64 12.52 -58.56
C GLU A 102 -32.85 11.81 -57.22
N MET A 103 -33.93 11.05 -57.05
CA MET A 103 -34.15 10.21 -55.87
C MET A 103 -33.12 9.07 -55.75
N SER A 104 -32.70 8.47 -56.87
CA SER A 104 -31.63 7.46 -56.87
C SER A 104 -30.28 8.06 -56.50
N LYS A 105 -29.95 9.25 -57.03
CA LYS A 105 -28.74 9.98 -56.66
C LYS A 105 -28.76 10.36 -55.17
N LEU A 106 -29.91 10.81 -54.66
CA LEU A 106 -30.09 11.11 -53.24
C LEU A 106 -29.87 9.88 -52.36
N SER A 107 -30.45 8.74 -52.73
CA SER A 107 -30.32 7.49 -51.97
C SER A 107 -28.87 7.02 -51.92
N LYS A 108 -28.12 7.13 -53.03
CA LYS A 108 -26.68 6.83 -53.05
C LYS A 108 -25.88 7.77 -52.14
N LYS A 109 -26.23 9.06 -52.13
CA LYS A 109 -25.61 10.03 -51.22
C LYS A 109 -25.91 9.74 -49.74
N ILE A 110 -27.12 9.26 -49.44
CA ILE A 110 -27.50 8.82 -48.09
C ILE A 110 -26.70 7.58 -47.69
N GLU A 111 -26.52 6.62 -48.59
CA GLU A 111 -25.69 5.42 -48.37
C GLU A 111 -24.24 5.82 -48.03
N ASP A 112 -23.62 6.66 -48.88
CA ASP A 112 -22.26 7.16 -48.65
C ASP A 112 -22.12 7.90 -47.30
N THR A 113 -23.13 8.72 -46.95
CA THR A 113 -23.14 9.49 -45.70
C THR A 113 -23.31 8.59 -44.48
N THR A 114 -24.19 7.59 -44.57
CA THR A 114 -24.47 6.64 -43.49
C THR A 114 -23.27 5.74 -43.22
N GLU A 115 -22.58 5.30 -44.27
CA GLU A 115 -21.34 4.52 -44.16
C GLU A 115 -20.20 5.35 -43.55
N HIS A 116 -20.06 6.63 -43.92
CA HIS A 116 -19.10 7.53 -43.28
C HIS A 116 -19.40 7.70 -41.78
N LEU A 117 -20.68 7.93 -41.44
CA LEU A 117 -21.14 8.09 -40.06
C LEU A 117 -20.88 6.82 -39.23
N ARG A 118 -21.13 5.64 -39.79
CA ARG A 118 -20.85 4.35 -39.15
C ARG A 118 -19.37 4.23 -38.81
N ARG A 119 -18.50 4.48 -39.78
CA ARG A 119 -17.05 4.37 -39.60
C ARG A 119 -16.51 5.34 -38.55
N GLU A 120 -16.87 6.62 -38.63
CA GLU A 120 -16.41 7.63 -37.66
C GLU A 120 -16.94 7.32 -36.26
N SER A 121 -18.23 7.04 -36.13
CA SER A 121 -18.85 6.79 -34.81
C SER A 121 -18.25 5.56 -34.14
N MET A 122 -18.10 4.46 -34.88
CA MET A 122 -17.52 3.23 -34.33
C MET A 122 -16.04 3.39 -33.98
N SER A 123 -15.26 4.10 -34.80
CA SER A 123 -13.85 4.40 -34.50
C SER A 123 -13.71 5.23 -33.23
N THR A 124 -14.47 6.33 -33.11
CA THR A 124 -14.42 7.20 -31.93
C THR A 124 -14.87 6.46 -30.66
N MET A 125 -15.88 5.61 -30.73
CA MET A 125 -16.34 4.82 -29.58
C MET A 125 -15.33 3.76 -29.15
N ALA A 126 -14.65 3.12 -30.10
CA ALA A 126 -13.57 2.18 -29.80
C ALA A 126 -12.39 2.87 -29.11
N GLU A 127 -11.96 4.03 -29.64
CA GLU A 127 -10.92 4.86 -29.01
C GLU A 127 -11.32 5.30 -27.60
N MET A 128 -12.56 5.75 -27.43
CA MET A 128 -13.10 6.15 -26.13
C MET A 128 -13.10 4.99 -25.13
N GLY A 129 -13.50 3.78 -25.55
CA GLY A 129 -13.46 2.57 -24.72
C GLY A 129 -12.05 2.23 -24.23
N GLU A 130 -11.05 2.32 -25.10
CA GLU A 130 -9.64 2.08 -24.73
C GLU A 130 -9.11 3.16 -23.77
N ILE A 131 -9.45 4.43 -23.99
CA ILE A 131 -9.08 5.53 -23.10
C ILE A 131 -9.68 5.32 -21.71
N ILE A 132 -10.99 5.02 -21.63
CA ILE A 132 -11.68 4.79 -20.35
C ILE A 132 -11.05 3.62 -19.60
N LYS A 133 -10.76 2.51 -20.28
CA LYS A 133 -10.12 1.34 -19.66
C LYS A 133 -8.74 1.67 -19.09
N LYS A 134 -7.92 2.43 -19.84
CA LYS A 134 -6.62 2.92 -19.35
C LYS A 134 -6.79 3.84 -18.14
N GLN A 135 -7.78 4.74 -18.15
CA GLN A 135 -8.05 5.64 -17.03
C GLN A 135 -8.50 4.92 -15.76
N ILE A 136 -9.43 3.95 -15.85
CA ILE A 136 -9.87 3.14 -14.70
C ILE A 136 -8.67 2.42 -14.07
N THR A 137 -7.82 1.82 -14.92
CA THR A 137 -6.62 1.13 -14.47
C THR A 137 -5.64 2.09 -13.79
N SER A 138 -5.45 3.29 -14.36
CA SER A 138 -4.56 4.30 -13.82
C SER A 138 -5.03 4.87 -12.48
N ILE A 139 -6.32 5.20 -12.34
CA ILE A 139 -6.88 5.73 -11.09
C ILE A 139 -6.75 4.70 -9.98
N ARG A 140 -7.08 3.45 -10.27
CA ARG A 140 -6.88 2.33 -9.32
C ARG A 140 -5.42 2.22 -8.92
N GLY A 141 -4.51 2.21 -9.88
CA GLY A 141 -3.07 2.09 -9.64
C GLY A 141 -2.53 3.22 -8.77
N ILE A 142 -2.90 4.47 -9.08
CA ILE A 142 -2.51 5.66 -8.30
C ILE A 142 -3.04 5.57 -6.87
N ARG A 143 -4.34 5.34 -6.69
CA ARG A 143 -4.95 5.24 -5.35
C ARG A 143 -4.29 4.16 -4.50
N LEU A 144 -4.11 2.94 -5.05
CA LEU A 144 -3.46 1.86 -4.32
C LEU A 144 -1.99 2.17 -3.99
N SER A 145 -1.30 2.96 -4.83
CA SER A 145 0.07 3.39 -4.57
C SER A 145 0.13 4.44 -3.45
N ASP A 146 -0.88 5.31 -3.36
CA ASP A 146 -1.02 6.28 -2.26
C ASP A 146 -1.32 5.59 -0.93
N LEU A 147 -2.17 4.56 -0.94
CA LEU A 147 -2.40 3.70 0.22
C LEU A 147 -1.12 2.93 0.62
N ALA A 148 -0.36 2.44 -0.36
CA ALA A 148 0.92 1.80 -0.09
C ALA A 148 1.89 2.77 0.60
N LEU A 149 1.94 4.03 0.13
CA LEU A 149 2.78 5.08 0.72
C LEU A 149 2.39 5.38 2.17
N VAL A 150 1.10 5.48 2.47
CA VAL A 150 0.61 5.65 3.84
C VAL A 150 1.08 4.53 4.74
N ASN A 151 0.92 3.28 4.29
CA ASN A 151 1.27 2.13 5.10
C ASN A 151 2.77 2.12 5.44
N ILE A 152 3.65 2.43 4.48
CA ILE A 152 5.08 2.46 4.75
C ILE A 152 5.53 3.68 5.57
N ASP A 153 4.92 4.84 5.36
CA ASP A 153 5.19 6.06 6.16
C ASP A 153 4.77 5.87 7.63
N LEU A 154 3.61 5.25 7.89
CA LEU A 154 3.18 4.91 9.25
C LEU A 154 4.15 3.93 9.94
N ILE A 155 4.72 2.98 9.19
CA ILE A 155 5.74 2.07 9.71
C ILE A 155 7.01 2.84 10.07
N ASP A 156 7.53 3.66 9.16
CA ASP A 156 8.77 4.42 9.41
C ASP A 156 8.64 5.33 10.63
N ARG A 157 7.52 6.06 10.76
CA ARG A 157 7.23 6.89 11.95
C ARG A 157 7.18 6.07 13.23
N SER A 158 6.45 4.95 13.21
CA SER A 158 6.29 4.09 14.37
C SER A 158 7.61 3.46 14.83
N LEU A 159 8.49 3.12 13.87
CA LEU A 159 9.80 2.54 14.13
C LEU A 159 10.85 3.60 14.52
N TYR A 160 10.78 4.81 13.96
CA TYR A 160 11.61 5.94 14.38
C TYR A 160 11.51 6.20 15.88
N GLU A 161 10.29 6.22 16.43
CA GLU A 161 10.05 6.40 17.87
C GLU A 161 10.82 5.36 18.70
N ARG A 162 10.88 4.11 18.26
CA ARG A 162 11.59 3.03 18.98
C ARG A 162 13.10 3.22 18.97
N SER A 163 13.62 3.82 17.91
CA SER A 163 15.03 4.23 17.85
C SER A 163 15.33 5.31 18.91
N CYS A 164 14.41 6.25 19.14
CA CYS A 164 14.55 7.28 20.17
C CYS A 164 14.44 6.67 21.58
N ASP A 165 13.45 5.80 21.78
CA ASP A 165 13.18 5.13 23.05
C ASP A 165 14.42 4.37 23.55
N VAL A 166 15.04 3.54 22.70
CA VAL A 166 16.20 2.75 23.10
C VAL A 166 17.41 3.61 23.46
N ARG A 167 17.67 4.69 22.71
CA ARG A 167 18.78 5.62 22.97
C ARG A 167 18.58 6.35 24.30
N TRP A 168 17.34 6.71 24.63
CA TRP A 168 17.03 7.37 25.89
C TRP A 168 17.17 6.41 27.07
N TRP A 169 16.61 5.20 26.96
CA TRP A 169 16.64 4.22 28.05
C TRP A 169 18.04 3.66 28.31
N ALA A 170 18.90 3.58 27.29
CA ALA A 170 20.29 3.17 27.46
C ALA A 170 21.11 4.11 28.37
N LYS A 171 20.66 5.36 28.56
CA LYS A 171 21.28 6.35 29.46
C LYS A 171 20.75 6.29 30.91
N ASP A 172 19.81 5.39 31.22
CA ASP A 172 19.26 5.26 32.58
C ASP A 172 20.34 4.72 33.55
N SER A 173 20.53 5.43 34.68
CA SER A 173 21.58 5.13 35.64
C SER A 173 21.43 3.78 36.34
N SER A 174 20.22 3.21 36.35
CA SER A 174 19.99 1.86 36.86
C SER A 174 20.70 0.80 36.00
N LEU A 175 20.75 1.00 34.68
CA LEU A 175 21.39 0.06 33.76
C LEU A 175 22.91 0.12 33.88
N THR A 176 23.48 1.33 33.92
CA THR A 176 24.92 1.52 34.09
C THR A 176 25.39 0.98 35.44
N SER A 177 24.60 1.17 36.51
CA SER A 177 24.93 0.65 37.85
C SER A 177 24.94 -0.88 37.89
N ALA A 178 23.98 -1.52 37.20
CA ALA A 178 23.94 -2.98 37.09
C ALA A 178 25.11 -3.56 36.28
N LEU A 179 25.61 -2.81 35.29
CA LEU A 179 26.75 -3.22 34.45
C LEU A 179 28.11 -2.95 35.11
N ALA A 180 28.21 -1.94 35.97
CA ALA A 180 29.45 -1.57 36.66
C ALA A 180 29.94 -2.67 37.62
N ASP A 181 29.04 -3.33 38.35
CA ASP A 181 29.35 -4.48 39.19
C ASP A 181 28.39 -5.64 38.93
N LYS A 182 28.84 -6.59 38.10
CA LYS A 182 28.06 -7.78 37.72
C LYS A 182 27.75 -8.72 38.89
N ASN A 183 28.44 -8.59 40.03
CA ASN A 183 28.17 -9.39 41.22
C ASN A 183 27.11 -8.75 42.13
N ASN A 184 26.77 -7.47 41.88
CA ASN A 184 25.78 -6.75 42.66
C ASN A 184 24.36 -7.14 42.23
N LYS A 185 23.83 -8.18 42.87
CA LYS A 185 22.48 -8.71 42.60
C LYS A 185 21.38 -7.67 42.86
N ASP A 186 21.57 -6.76 43.81
CA ASP A 186 20.58 -5.73 44.12
C ASP A 186 20.50 -4.68 43.00
N ALA A 187 21.64 -4.28 42.43
CA ALA A 187 21.69 -3.38 41.28
C ALA A 187 21.03 -4.01 40.04
N ILE A 188 21.32 -5.29 39.78
CA ILE A 188 20.69 -6.05 38.68
C ILE A 188 19.17 -6.17 38.87
N ALA A 189 18.72 -6.51 40.09
CA ALA A 189 17.30 -6.61 40.41
C ALA A 189 16.59 -5.24 40.28
N PHE A 190 17.26 -4.16 40.67
CA PHE A 190 16.75 -2.80 40.51
C PHE A 190 16.63 -2.42 39.02
N ALA A 191 17.63 -2.72 38.20
CA ALA A 191 17.56 -2.51 36.75
C ALA A 191 16.41 -3.30 36.11
N SER A 192 16.25 -4.59 36.45
CA SER A 192 15.13 -5.41 35.98
C SER A 192 13.77 -4.80 36.37
N LYS A 193 13.62 -4.36 37.62
CA LYS A 193 12.40 -3.65 38.08
C LYS A 193 12.17 -2.35 37.30
N ARG A 194 13.23 -1.58 37.02
CA ARG A 194 13.14 -0.33 36.26
C ARG A 194 12.67 -0.58 34.82
N LEU A 195 13.23 -1.57 34.15
CA LEU A 195 12.79 -2.02 32.82
C LEU A 195 11.32 -2.47 32.85
N GLY A 196 10.89 -3.17 33.91
CA GLY A 196 9.49 -3.56 34.10
C GLY A 196 8.55 -2.36 34.20
N VAL A 197 8.92 -1.30 34.94
CA VAL A 197 8.13 -0.06 35.04
C VAL A 197 8.00 0.63 33.68
N ILE A 198 9.06 0.62 32.86
CA ILE A 198 9.00 1.14 31.49
C ILE A 198 7.96 0.34 30.69
N LEU A 199 8.03 -0.99 30.71
CA LEU A 199 7.08 -1.83 29.97
C LEU A 199 5.63 -1.70 30.46
N ASP A 200 5.39 -1.32 31.71
CA ASP A 200 4.04 -1.06 32.22
C ASP A 200 3.45 0.22 31.61
N SER A 201 4.29 1.21 31.27
CA SER A 201 3.88 2.43 30.56
C SER A 201 3.87 2.26 29.03
N TYR A 202 4.70 1.37 28.48
CA TYR A 202 4.84 1.16 27.04
C TYR A 202 4.48 -0.28 26.65
N THR A 203 3.21 -0.49 26.30
CA THR A 203 2.63 -1.83 26.08
C THR A 203 2.94 -2.46 24.71
N VAL A 204 3.63 -1.73 23.83
CA VAL A 204 3.96 -2.17 22.46
C VAL A 204 5.19 -3.08 22.38
N TYR A 205 5.90 -3.27 23.49
CA TYR A 205 7.08 -4.12 23.57
C TYR A 205 6.76 -5.44 24.26
N PHE A 206 7.41 -6.49 23.82
CA PHE A 206 7.42 -7.75 24.55
C PHE A 206 8.30 -7.63 25.79
N ASP A 207 9.56 -7.21 25.61
CA ASP A 207 10.53 -7.11 26.71
C ASP A 207 11.63 -6.08 26.40
N LEU A 208 12.35 -5.67 27.44
CA LEU A 208 13.68 -5.05 27.32
C LEU A 208 14.70 -5.98 27.93
N VAL A 209 15.85 -6.12 27.27
CA VAL A 209 16.95 -6.98 27.74
C VAL A 209 18.24 -6.17 27.84
N LEU A 210 18.89 -6.25 28.99
CA LEU A 210 20.20 -5.65 29.23
C LEU A 210 21.26 -6.72 29.11
N CYS A 211 22.17 -6.55 28.15
CA CYS A 211 23.31 -7.42 27.94
C CYS A 211 24.60 -6.78 28.45
N ASP A 212 25.49 -7.61 28.97
CA ASP A 212 26.86 -7.19 29.25
C ASP A 212 27.71 -7.10 27.97
N SER A 213 28.94 -6.61 28.08
CA SER A 213 29.89 -6.50 26.96
C SER A 213 30.24 -7.83 26.27
N ALA A 214 29.97 -8.97 26.89
CA ALA A 214 30.14 -10.30 26.31
C ALA A 214 28.86 -10.83 25.65
N GLY A 215 27.77 -10.05 25.67
CA GLY A 215 26.48 -10.40 25.09
C GLY A 215 25.57 -11.22 26.00
N ASN A 216 25.91 -11.45 27.26
CA ASN A 216 25.06 -12.21 28.17
C ASN A 216 23.95 -11.31 28.73
N VAL A 217 22.69 -11.75 28.64
CA VAL A 217 21.56 -11.04 29.25
C VAL A 217 21.69 -11.11 30.78
N ILE A 218 21.89 -9.95 31.43
CA ILE A 218 22.02 -9.84 32.89
C ILE A 218 20.73 -9.38 33.57
N ALA A 219 19.86 -8.68 32.86
CA ALA A 219 18.55 -8.24 33.36
C ALA A 219 17.53 -8.18 32.22
N ASN A 220 16.26 -8.39 32.54
CA ASN A 220 15.15 -8.10 31.64
C ASN A 220 13.95 -7.49 32.37
N GLY A 221 13.01 -6.90 31.62
CA GLY A 221 11.84 -6.22 32.17
C GLY A 221 10.69 -7.15 32.57
N ARG A 222 10.60 -8.34 31.96
CA ARG A 222 9.57 -9.37 32.26
C ARG A 222 10.18 -10.72 32.65
N PRO A 223 10.95 -10.81 33.75
CA PRO A 223 11.60 -12.06 34.17
C PRO A 223 10.62 -13.21 34.44
N ASN A 224 9.39 -12.90 34.84
CA ASN A 224 8.34 -13.89 35.10
C ASN A 224 7.65 -14.41 33.82
N GLN A 225 7.82 -13.72 32.69
CA GLN A 225 7.19 -14.08 31.41
C GLN A 225 8.21 -14.67 30.43
N TYR A 226 9.44 -14.15 30.45
CA TYR A 226 10.50 -14.54 29.52
C TYR A 226 11.77 -14.94 30.28
N ALA A 227 12.17 -16.20 30.08
CA ALA A 227 13.43 -16.74 30.57
C ALA A 227 14.59 -16.33 29.66
N SER A 228 14.98 -15.05 29.70
CA SER A 228 16.06 -14.49 28.88
C SER A 228 17.41 -14.43 29.60
N LEU A 229 17.42 -14.38 30.93
CA LEU A 229 18.63 -14.28 31.76
C LEU A 229 19.68 -15.35 31.40
N GLY A 230 20.93 -14.93 31.25
CA GLY A 230 22.08 -15.77 30.93
C GLY A 230 22.16 -16.22 29.46
N LYS A 231 21.13 -15.97 28.63
CA LYS A 231 21.23 -16.24 27.19
C LYS A 231 22.24 -15.29 26.56
N ASN A 232 23.15 -15.82 25.76
CA ASN A 232 24.14 -15.03 25.05
C ASN A 232 23.58 -14.53 23.71
N GLN A 233 23.83 -13.27 23.40
CA GLN A 233 23.34 -12.55 22.23
C GLN A 233 24.49 -11.91 21.42
N SER A 234 25.75 -12.24 21.69
CA SER A 234 26.90 -11.62 21.01
C SER A 234 26.84 -11.80 19.49
N GLU A 235 26.25 -12.89 19.02
CA GLU A 235 26.17 -13.23 17.61
C GLU A 235 24.99 -12.61 16.87
N THR A 236 24.02 -12.01 17.57
CA THR A 236 22.84 -11.44 16.93
C THR A 236 23.15 -10.13 16.21
N ALA A 237 22.38 -9.84 15.16
CA ALA A 237 22.58 -8.63 14.37
C ALA A 237 22.30 -7.37 15.20
N TRP A 238 21.30 -7.39 16.09
CA TRP A 238 21.00 -6.23 16.95
C TRP A 238 22.13 -5.93 17.93
N PHE A 239 22.81 -6.95 18.46
CA PHE A 239 23.90 -6.74 19.42
C PHE A 239 25.14 -6.19 18.71
N LYS A 240 25.55 -6.82 17.61
CA LYS A 240 26.70 -6.39 16.79
C LYS A 240 26.52 -4.97 16.27
N SER A 241 25.36 -4.68 15.67
CA SER A 241 25.07 -3.35 15.13
C SER A 241 25.06 -2.24 16.20
N ALA A 242 24.70 -2.54 17.46
CA ALA A 242 24.77 -1.56 18.54
C ALA A 242 26.21 -1.20 18.92
N LEU A 243 27.14 -2.16 18.83
CA LEU A 243 28.55 -1.94 19.10
C LEU A 243 29.27 -1.22 17.94
N GLU A 244 28.79 -1.42 16.72
CA GLU A 244 29.29 -0.73 15.52
C GLU A 244 28.71 0.67 15.35
N ALA A 245 27.58 0.97 15.99
CA ALA A 245 26.94 2.27 15.94
C ALA A 245 27.80 3.37 16.58
N THR A 246 27.61 4.61 16.12
CA THR A 246 28.19 5.79 16.77
C THR A 246 27.63 5.96 18.19
N LYS A 247 28.30 6.76 19.02
CA LYS A 247 27.94 6.98 20.44
C LYS A 247 26.47 7.38 20.68
N ASP A 248 25.87 8.15 19.76
CA ASP A 248 24.44 8.51 19.80
C ASP A 248 23.59 7.77 18.76
N GLY A 249 24.16 6.72 18.15
CA GLY A 249 23.50 5.85 17.21
C GLY A 249 22.66 4.76 17.89
N PHE A 250 22.12 3.85 17.08
CA PHE A 250 21.39 2.68 17.53
C PHE A 250 21.73 1.51 16.63
N GLY A 251 21.70 0.30 17.19
CA GLY A 251 21.68 -0.94 16.45
C GLY A 251 20.26 -1.33 16.07
N PHE A 252 20.16 -2.20 15.06
CA PHE A 252 18.89 -2.64 14.50
C PHE A 252 18.99 -4.08 14.03
N GLN A 253 17.94 -4.86 14.28
CA GLN A 253 17.69 -6.11 13.60
C GLN A 253 16.27 -6.10 13.05
N THR A 254 16.17 -6.35 11.74
CA THR A 254 14.92 -6.46 10.99
C THR A 254 14.02 -7.59 11.53
N VAL A 255 12.82 -7.71 10.95
CA VAL A 255 11.80 -8.67 11.35
C VAL A 255 12.38 -10.09 11.41
N HIS A 256 12.28 -10.72 12.58
CA HIS A 256 12.72 -12.09 12.80
C HIS A 256 11.90 -12.73 13.93
N ARG A 257 12.02 -14.06 14.06
CA ARG A 257 11.50 -14.79 15.23
C ARG A 257 12.54 -14.78 16.33
N CYS A 258 12.19 -14.24 17.49
CA CYS A 258 13.16 -14.06 18.59
C CYS A 258 13.00 -15.11 19.71
N PRO A 259 14.04 -15.93 19.99
CA PRO A 259 14.00 -16.92 21.07
C PRO A 259 13.95 -16.33 22.49
N LEU A 260 14.20 -15.03 22.67
CA LEU A 260 14.06 -14.37 23.96
C LEU A 260 12.59 -14.19 24.34
N VAL A 261 11.69 -14.11 23.35
CA VAL A 261 10.25 -13.88 23.51
C VAL A 261 9.45 -15.00 22.86
N ASN A 262 9.84 -16.26 23.10
CA ASN A 262 9.13 -17.46 22.65
C ASN A 262 8.91 -17.54 21.13
N ASN A 263 9.89 -17.10 20.33
CA ASN A 263 9.85 -17.10 18.86
C ASN A 263 8.72 -16.25 18.24
N GLN A 264 8.23 -15.25 18.97
CA GLN A 264 7.34 -14.23 18.41
C GLN A 264 8.05 -13.38 17.36
N LEU A 265 7.27 -12.85 16.42
CA LEU A 265 7.76 -11.94 15.37
C LEU A 265 8.06 -10.57 15.98
N THR A 266 9.31 -10.15 15.85
CA THR A 266 9.80 -8.92 16.47
C THR A 266 10.70 -8.16 15.52
N VAL A 267 10.80 -6.86 15.78
CA VAL A 267 11.93 -6.01 15.39
C VAL A 267 12.69 -5.67 16.66
N ILE A 268 14.02 -5.58 16.61
CA ILE A 268 14.82 -5.21 17.78
C ILE A 268 15.62 -3.95 17.47
N PHE A 269 15.42 -2.94 18.30
CA PHE A 269 16.30 -1.77 18.38
C PHE A 269 17.23 -1.95 19.55
N SER A 270 18.46 -1.47 19.41
CA SER A 270 19.48 -1.63 20.44
C SER A 270 20.36 -0.39 20.57
N CYS A 271 20.97 -0.20 21.73
CA CYS A 271 21.89 0.91 21.95
C CYS A 271 22.97 0.49 22.93
N SER A 272 24.20 0.91 22.67
CA SER A 272 25.32 0.75 23.59
C SER A 272 25.05 1.52 24.88
N VAL A 273 25.39 0.90 26.01
CA VAL A 273 25.34 1.50 27.34
C VAL A 273 26.77 1.87 27.72
N HIS A 274 26.97 3.15 28.05
CA HIS A 274 28.30 3.72 28.31
C HIS A 274 28.56 3.86 29.81
N ASP A 275 29.83 3.81 30.19
CA ASP A 275 30.25 4.04 31.57
C ASP A 275 29.95 5.48 32.00
N GLN A 276 29.52 5.67 33.26
CA GLN A 276 29.21 7.01 33.79
C GLN A 276 30.45 7.87 34.03
N THR A 277 31.61 7.23 34.21
CA THR A 277 32.89 7.88 34.50
C THR A 277 33.75 8.05 33.24
N GLU A 278 33.61 7.13 32.29
CA GLU A 278 34.32 7.12 31.00
C GLU A 278 33.30 7.04 29.85
N GLU A 279 32.80 8.19 29.39
CA GLU A 279 31.65 8.26 28.48
C GLU A 279 31.86 7.55 27.13
N ASP A 280 33.11 7.32 26.70
CA ASP A 280 33.41 6.60 25.44
C ASP A 280 33.55 5.08 25.63
N ARG A 281 33.54 4.59 26.88
CA ARG A 281 33.67 3.17 27.19
C ARG A 281 32.29 2.50 27.19
N VAL A 282 32.07 1.61 26.23
CA VAL A 282 30.88 0.75 26.19
C VAL A 282 31.01 -0.37 27.23
N ILE A 283 30.03 -0.48 28.12
CA ILE A 283 29.98 -1.47 29.21
C ILE A 283 28.87 -2.53 29.02
N GLY A 284 27.95 -2.30 28.09
CA GLY A 284 26.90 -3.25 27.72
C GLY A 284 26.02 -2.75 26.59
N VAL A 285 24.93 -3.46 26.31
CA VAL A 285 23.97 -3.12 25.26
C VAL A 285 22.55 -3.32 25.79
N LEU A 286 21.69 -2.32 25.60
CA LEU A 286 20.26 -2.44 25.81
C LEU A 286 19.59 -2.87 24.50
N GLY A 287 18.77 -3.92 24.55
CA GLY A 287 17.90 -4.35 23.46
C GLY A 287 16.43 -4.15 23.80
N VAL A 288 15.67 -3.60 22.87
CA VAL A 288 14.23 -3.33 22.97
C VAL A 288 13.50 -4.23 21.97
N ILE A 289 12.69 -5.16 22.49
CA ILE A 289 12.05 -6.22 21.70
C ILE A 289 10.62 -5.80 21.37
N PHE A 290 10.41 -5.27 20.16
CA PHE A 290 9.17 -4.66 19.72
C PHE A 290 8.19 -5.66 19.09
N ASN A 291 6.92 -5.57 19.47
CA ASN A 291 5.86 -6.41 18.90
C ASN A 291 5.50 -5.98 17.47
N TRP A 292 6.27 -6.50 16.51
CA TRP A 292 6.12 -6.19 15.10
C TRP A 292 4.76 -6.62 14.53
N GLU A 293 4.31 -7.82 14.89
CA GLU A 293 3.06 -8.37 14.37
C GLU A 293 1.86 -7.48 14.73
N ALA A 294 1.77 -7.02 15.98
CA ALA A 294 0.67 -6.16 16.42
C ALA A 294 0.62 -4.84 15.63
N LEU A 295 1.75 -4.17 15.42
CA LEU A 295 1.81 -2.92 14.65
C LEU A 295 1.43 -3.17 13.19
N ALA A 296 2.11 -4.12 12.55
CA ALA A 296 1.99 -4.33 11.11
C ALA A 296 0.58 -4.80 10.72
N GLN A 297 -0.02 -5.71 11.51
CA GLN A 297 -1.40 -6.14 11.28
C GLN A 297 -2.38 -4.99 11.49
N LYS A 298 -2.17 -4.14 12.49
CA LYS A 298 -3.04 -2.98 12.73
C LYS A 298 -3.05 -2.01 11.55
N ILE A 299 -1.89 -1.69 10.98
CA ILE A 299 -1.77 -0.81 9.79
C ILE A 299 -2.47 -1.43 8.58
N ILE A 300 -2.29 -2.74 8.36
CA ILE A 300 -2.93 -3.46 7.25
C ILE A 300 -4.46 -3.50 7.41
N GLU A 301 -4.94 -3.75 8.62
CA GLU A 301 -6.37 -3.79 8.95
C GLU A 301 -7.01 -2.39 8.78
N ASP A 302 -6.31 -1.34 9.22
CA ASP A 302 -6.77 0.06 9.15
C ASP A 302 -6.59 0.70 7.75
N THR A 303 -5.91 0.04 6.80
CA THR A 303 -5.82 0.53 5.41
C THR A 303 -7.24 0.70 4.85
N PRO A 304 -7.62 1.87 4.30
CA PRO A 304 -9.01 2.18 3.90
C PRO A 304 -9.41 1.50 2.59
N LEU A 305 -9.65 0.18 2.67
CA LEU A 305 -10.26 -0.62 1.62
C LEU A 305 -11.66 -1.05 2.05
N ASN A 306 -12.63 -0.93 1.14
CA ASN A 306 -13.96 -1.50 1.37
C ASN A 306 -13.92 -3.04 1.38
N GLU A 307 -15.02 -3.70 1.76
CA GLU A 307 -15.04 -5.17 1.93
C GLU A 307 -14.68 -5.93 0.64
N GLU A 308 -15.20 -5.49 -0.51
CA GLU A 308 -14.93 -6.13 -1.81
C GLU A 308 -13.48 -5.94 -2.24
N GLU A 309 -12.96 -4.73 -2.11
CA GLU A 309 -11.56 -4.41 -2.39
C GLU A 309 -10.63 -5.22 -1.50
N ARG A 310 -10.92 -5.31 -0.20
CA ARG A 310 -10.12 -6.06 0.76
C ARG A 310 -10.14 -7.55 0.43
N ALA A 311 -11.29 -8.12 0.06
CA ALA A 311 -11.39 -9.52 -0.35
C ALA A 311 -10.54 -9.83 -1.61
N ASN A 312 -10.38 -8.84 -2.48
CA ASN A 312 -9.62 -8.96 -3.73
C ASN A 312 -8.17 -8.45 -3.63
N SER A 313 -7.75 -7.94 -2.47
CA SER A 313 -6.43 -7.34 -2.27
C SER A 313 -5.60 -8.10 -1.27
N ARG A 314 -4.28 -8.10 -1.47
CA ARG A 314 -3.28 -8.53 -0.49
C ARG A 314 -2.35 -7.36 -0.22
N ILE A 315 -2.24 -6.96 1.03
CA ILE A 315 -1.34 -5.90 1.48
C ILE A 315 -0.11 -6.57 2.10
N CYS A 316 1.08 -6.17 1.67
CA CYS A 316 2.35 -6.72 2.15
C CYS A 316 3.36 -5.60 2.40
N ILE A 317 4.25 -5.82 3.37
CA ILE A 317 5.50 -5.07 3.52
C ILE A 317 6.63 -6.03 3.23
N ILE A 318 7.58 -5.63 2.39
CA ILE A 318 8.70 -6.46 1.95
C ILE A 318 10.05 -5.75 2.12
N ASP A 319 11.12 -6.52 2.24
CA ASP A 319 12.47 -6.02 1.99
C ASP A 319 12.75 -5.89 0.49
N SER A 320 13.91 -5.33 0.12
CA SER A 320 14.30 -5.12 -1.27
C SER A 320 14.52 -6.43 -2.06
N ASP A 321 14.73 -7.56 -1.37
CA ASP A 321 14.85 -8.89 -1.95
C ASP A 321 13.48 -9.61 -2.03
N GLY A 322 12.39 -8.93 -1.67
CA GLY A 322 11.02 -9.44 -1.70
C GLY A 322 10.60 -10.30 -0.50
N LEU A 323 11.40 -10.43 0.55
CA LEU A 323 11.00 -11.16 1.77
C LEU A 323 9.81 -10.48 2.41
N ILE A 324 8.79 -11.28 2.73
CA ILE A 324 7.58 -10.77 3.36
C ILE A 324 7.83 -10.48 4.84
N LEU A 325 7.83 -9.20 5.19
CA LEU A 325 7.98 -8.70 6.56
C LEU A 325 6.61 -8.54 7.24
N ALA A 326 5.58 -8.14 6.49
CA ALA A 326 4.19 -8.12 6.93
C ALA A 326 3.26 -8.59 5.80
N ASP A 327 2.15 -9.24 6.17
CA ASP A 327 1.17 -9.76 5.20
C ASP A 327 -0.24 -9.76 5.78
N SER A 328 -1.19 -9.27 5.00
CA SER A 328 -2.63 -9.40 5.24
C SER A 328 -3.12 -10.84 5.39
N ARG A 329 -2.39 -11.82 4.84
CA ARG A 329 -2.66 -13.25 5.00
C ARG A 329 -1.93 -13.89 6.19
N ARG A 330 -1.20 -13.09 6.99
CA ARG A 330 -0.40 -13.52 8.15
C ARG A 330 0.70 -14.55 7.85
N LYS A 331 1.33 -14.48 6.67
CA LYS A 331 2.42 -15.37 6.23
C LYS A 331 3.80 -14.68 6.24
N MET A 332 4.13 -14.02 7.34
CA MET A 332 5.40 -13.30 7.48
C MET A 332 6.59 -14.26 7.57
N LEU A 333 7.68 -13.92 6.88
CA LEU A 333 8.93 -14.68 6.78
C LEU A 333 8.82 -16.08 6.12
N GLU A 334 7.67 -16.42 5.53
CA GLU A 334 7.46 -17.75 4.92
C GLU A 334 7.88 -17.82 3.45
N SER A 335 7.84 -16.70 2.72
CA SER A 335 8.10 -16.66 1.29
C SER A 335 8.58 -15.28 0.83
N ARG A 336 9.04 -15.21 -0.43
CA ARG A 336 9.36 -13.96 -1.11
C ARG A 336 8.32 -13.67 -2.20
N ILE A 337 7.93 -12.40 -2.33
CA ILE A 337 7.13 -11.93 -3.46
C ILE A 337 8.06 -11.75 -4.65
N GLN A 338 7.64 -12.28 -5.80
CA GLN A 338 8.35 -12.17 -7.07
C GLN A 338 7.33 -12.09 -8.21
N PHE A 339 7.50 -11.13 -9.11
CA PHE A 339 6.64 -10.94 -10.29
C PHE A 339 7.41 -10.25 -11.42
N SER A 340 6.90 -10.41 -12.65
CA SER A 340 7.49 -9.76 -13.83
C SER A 340 7.41 -8.24 -13.71
N GLY A 341 8.55 -7.56 -13.80
CA GLY A 341 8.68 -6.10 -13.68
C GLY A 341 8.95 -5.58 -12.26
N MET A 342 9.20 -6.47 -11.29
CA MET A 342 9.45 -6.08 -9.89
C MET A 342 10.66 -5.16 -9.73
N GLU A 343 11.81 -5.46 -10.37
CA GLU A 343 13.01 -4.62 -10.27
C GLU A 343 12.75 -3.18 -10.76
N THR A 344 12.05 -3.04 -11.88
CA THR A 344 11.67 -1.72 -12.42
C THR A 344 10.74 -0.98 -11.48
N LEU A 345 9.74 -1.67 -10.92
CA LEU A 345 8.79 -1.06 -9.99
C LEU A 345 9.48 -0.62 -8.69
N LEU A 346 10.31 -1.47 -8.09
CA LEU A 346 10.98 -1.18 -6.82
C LEU A 346 12.08 -0.12 -6.95
N ALA A 347 12.58 0.15 -8.16
CA ALA A 347 13.49 1.26 -8.44
C ALA A 347 12.80 2.64 -8.37
N GLU A 348 11.47 2.69 -8.50
CA GLU A 348 10.69 3.90 -8.33
C GLU A 348 10.38 4.16 -6.85
N LYS A 349 10.09 5.41 -6.47
CA LYS A 349 9.66 5.73 -5.10
C LYS A 349 8.23 5.29 -4.82
N LYS A 350 7.38 5.35 -5.84
CA LYS A 350 5.95 5.03 -5.79
C LYS A 350 5.48 4.81 -7.21
N GLY A 351 4.72 3.74 -7.44
CA GLY A 351 4.22 3.42 -8.76
C GLY A 351 3.35 2.17 -8.75
N PHE A 352 2.85 1.76 -9.92
CA PHE A 352 2.11 0.52 -10.05
C PHE A 352 2.41 -0.17 -11.38
N VAL A 353 2.15 -1.47 -11.43
CA VAL A 353 2.24 -2.27 -12.65
C VAL A 353 1.03 -3.18 -12.78
N ILE A 354 0.57 -3.38 -14.01
CA ILE A 354 -0.39 -4.43 -14.34
C ILE A 354 0.40 -5.64 -14.84
N THR A 355 0.32 -6.74 -14.10
CA THR A 355 1.08 -7.95 -14.41
C THR A 355 0.31 -9.19 -13.98
N THR A 356 0.71 -10.35 -14.49
CA THR A 356 0.17 -11.62 -14.01
C THR A 356 0.89 -12.02 -12.74
N TYR A 357 0.14 -12.27 -11.67
CA TYR A 357 0.68 -12.74 -10.41
C TYR A 357 -0.26 -13.78 -9.79
N GLU A 358 0.32 -14.85 -9.24
CA GLU A 358 -0.40 -16.08 -8.88
C GLU A 358 -1.22 -16.61 -10.08
N ASN A 359 -2.55 -16.52 -10.03
CA ASN A 359 -3.47 -17.09 -11.03
C ASN A 359 -4.38 -16.03 -11.68
N GLY A 360 -3.91 -14.79 -11.83
CA GLY A 360 -4.69 -13.74 -12.46
C GLY A 360 -3.93 -12.47 -12.77
N GLU A 361 -4.55 -11.63 -13.59
CA GLU A 361 -4.09 -10.27 -13.84
C GLU A 361 -4.31 -9.42 -12.57
N CYS A 362 -3.26 -8.77 -12.11
CA CYS A 362 -3.27 -7.99 -10.88
C CYS A 362 -2.75 -6.58 -11.16
N CYS A 363 -3.33 -5.60 -10.46
CA CYS A 363 -2.70 -4.31 -10.25
C CYS A 363 -1.83 -4.43 -9.00
N ILE A 364 -0.51 -4.32 -9.17
CA ILE A 364 0.45 -4.31 -8.06
C ILE A 364 0.92 -2.87 -7.89
N ALA A 365 0.44 -2.23 -6.83
CA ALA A 365 0.86 -0.89 -6.45
C ALA A 365 1.96 -0.96 -5.38
N HIS A 366 2.83 0.03 -5.40
CA HIS A 366 4.07 0.06 -4.65
C HIS A 366 4.37 1.45 -4.10
N ALA A 367 4.95 1.49 -2.89
CA ALA A 367 5.67 2.64 -2.38
C ALA A 367 6.91 2.21 -1.59
N PHE A 368 8.00 2.94 -1.75
CA PHE A 368 9.24 2.79 -0.98
C PHE A 368 9.20 3.66 0.27
N SER A 369 9.82 3.17 1.34
CA SER A 369 10.04 3.90 2.61
C SER A 369 10.63 5.30 2.34
N PRO A 370 9.87 6.39 2.58
CA PRO A 370 10.41 7.74 2.45
C PRO A 370 11.37 8.08 3.60
N GLY A 371 11.33 7.29 4.70
CA GLY A 371 11.95 7.62 5.96
C GLY A 371 11.16 8.67 6.74
N TYR A 372 11.49 8.79 8.01
CA TYR A 372 10.97 9.79 8.92
C TYR A 372 12.10 10.29 9.84
N GLU A 373 12.32 11.60 9.84
CA GLU A 373 13.42 12.25 10.56
C GLU A 373 14.78 11.61 10.20
N THR A 374 15.40 10.88 11.14
CA THR A 374 16.71 10.24 10.98
C THR A 374 16.64 8.72 10.78
N TYR A 375 15.44 8.16 10.60
CA TYR A 375 15.23 6.72 10.39
C TYR A 375 14.55 6.44 9.05
N ALA A 376 15.02 5.43 8.33
CA ALA A 376 14.31 4.86 7.19
C ALA A 376 14.44 3.33 7.25
N SER A 377 13.32 2.63 7.11
CA SER A 377 13.34 1.16 7.10
C SER A 377 13.99 0.59 5.84
N GLY A 378 13.92 1.33 4.73
CA GLY A 378 14.34 0.83 3.41
C GLY A 378 13.43 -0.28 2.89
N TRP A 379 12.24 -0.44 3.46
CA TRP A 379 11.27 -1.43 3.05
C TRP A 379 10.30 -0.88 2.00
N HIS A 380 9.55 -1.79 1.40
CA HIS A 380 8.55 -1.47 0.38
C HIS A 380 7.18 -1.93 0.85
N SER A 381 6.16 -1.10 0.64
CA SER A 381 4.76 -1.49 0.80
C SER A 381 4.19 -1.86 -0.56
N LEU A 382 3.48 -2.98 -0.61
CA LEU A 382 2.83 -3.49 -1.80
C LEU A 382 1.34 -3.70 -1.52
N ILE A 383 0.49 -3.24 -2.44
CA ILE A 383 -0.92 -3.61 -2.49
C ILE A 383 -1.18 -4.33 -3.82
N ILE A 384 -1.46 -5.62 -3.72
CA ILE A 384 -1.70 -6.51 -4.85
C ILE A 384 -3.20 -6.73 -4.96
N GLN A 385 -3.85 -6.10 -5.93
CA GLN A 385 -5.29 -6.24 -6.16
C GLN A 385 -5.56 -7.04 -7.43
N LYS A 386 -6.34 -8.11 -7.32
CA LYS A 386 -6.80 -8.89 -8.48
C LYS A 386 -7.75 -8.06 -9.32
N LEU A 387 -7.53 -8.02 -10.63
CA LEU A 387 -8.47 -7.40 -11.56
C LEU A 387 -9.63 -8.36 -11.84
N PRO A 388 -10.87 -7.86 -12.01
CA PRO A 388 -11.98 -8.70 -12.41
C PRO A 388 -11.64 -9.39 -13.73
N LYS A 389 -11.91 -10.69 -13.80
CA LYS A 389 -11.82 -11.42 -15.07
C LYS A 389 -12.74 -10.73 -16.05
N LYS A 390 -12.26 -10.45 -17.28
CA LYS A 390 -13.14 -10.05 -18.39
C LYS A 390 -14.32 -11.02 -18.38
N SER A 391 -15.51 -10.55 -18.04
CA SER A 391 -16.71 -11.30 -18.33
C SER A 391 -16.70 -11.49 -19.84
N ASP A 392 -16.74 -12.73 -20.31
CA ASP A 392 -17.13 -13.01 -21.68
C ASP A 392 -18.54 -12.41 -21.85
N SER A 393 -18.61 -11.17 -22.35
CA SER A 393 -19.81 -10.54 -22.84
C SER A 393 -20.20 -11.19 -24.16
N LYS A 394 -20.38 -12.52 -24.15
CA LYS A 394 -20.96 -13.29 -25.25
C LYS A 394 -21.70 -14.51 -24.70
N GLN A 395 -23.01 -14.45 -24.86
CA GLN A 395 -24.03 -15.51 -24.97
C GLN A 395 -25.12 -15.41 -23.91
N ARG A 396 -26.08 -14.50 -24.14
CA ARG A 396 -27.51 -14.84 -24.12
C ARG A 396 -28.23 -14.10 -25.22
#